data_AF-A0A975FJX2-F1
#
_entry.id   AF-A0A975FJX2-F1
#
_cell.length_a   1.000
_cell.length_b   1.000
_cell.length_c   1.000
_cell.angle_alpha   90.00
_cell.angle_beta   90.00
_cell.angle_gamma   90.00
#
_symmetry.space_group_name_H-M   'P 1'
#
loop_
_entity.id
_entity.type
_entity.pdbx_description
1 polymer ?
#
loop_
_entity_poly.entity_id
_entity_poly.type
_entity_poly.pdbx_seq_one_letter_code
_entity_poly.pdbx_strand_id
1 'polypeptide(L)'
;MKKKNICKNKNELDLIFKLKQKVKNYFFILYFIKKKLDHFKFVLSISKKYGKAYERNLIKRRLRMIIHKNMSLIDKNIIFIVIIKPTAKELDFANLEKKFLVLIKKIF
;
A
#
# COMPACT_ATOMS: atom_id res chain seq x y z
N MET A 1 12.08 10.83 -3.98
CA MET A 1 10.97 10.03 -4.55
C MET A 1 10.40 10.72 -5.78
N LYS A 2 10.31 10.05 -6.93
CA LYS A 2 9.58 10.58 -8.09
C LYS A 2 8.08 10.61 -7.74
N LYS A 3 7.44 11.79 -7.81
CA LYS A 3 6.02 12.00 -7.45
C LYS A 3 5.03 11.21 -8.31
N LYS A 4 5.50 10.60 -9.41
CA LYS A 4 4.69 9.94 -10.46
C LYS A 4 3.86 8.75 -9.95
N ASN A 5 4.33 8.02 -8.93
CA ASN A 5 3.68 6.80 -8.46
C ASN A 5 2.66 7.03 -7.34
N ILE A 6 2.37 8.27 -6.95
CA ILE A 6 1.43 8.58 -5.87
C ILE A 6 0.09 8.97 -6.49
N CYS A 7 -0.99 8.24 -6.16
CA CYS A 7 -2.33 8.67 -6.52
C CYS A 7 -2.82 9.76 -5.55
N LYS A 8 -3.33 10.88 -6.08
CA LYS A 8 -3.90 11.99 -5.31
C LYS A 8 -5.39 12.22 -5.59
N ASN A 9 -5.94 11.60 -6.63
CA ASN A 9 -7.31 11.86 -7.08
C ASN A 9 -8.31 11.13 -6.18
N LYS A 10 -9.15 11.89 -5.46
CA LYS A 10 -10.19 11.34 -4.59
C LYS A 10 -11.17 10.42 -5.35
N ASN A 11 -11.59 10.84 -6.54
CA ASN A 11 -12.49 10.05 -7.38
C ASN A 11 -11.90 8.67 -7.73
N GLU A 12 -10.59 8.58 -7.97
CA GLU A 12 -9.93 7.29 -8.22
C GLU A 12 -9.91 6.40 -6.96
N LEU A 13 -9.75 6.99 -5.78
CA LEU A 13 -9.82 6.27 -4.52
C LEU A 13 -11.23 5.73 -4.25
N ASP A 14 -12.25 6.56 -4.45
CA ASP A 14 -13.64 6.17 -4.25
C ASP A 14 -14.06 5.06 -5.21
N LEU A 15 -13.60 5.11 -6.46
CA LEU A 15 -13.80 4.03 -7.43
C LEU A 15 -13.17 2.70 -6.96
N ILE A 16 -11.94 2.74 -6.44
CA ILE A 16 -11.26 1.54 -5.93
C ILE A 16 -12.03 0.95 -4.74
N PHE A 17 -12.55 1.79 -3.84
CA PHE A 17 -13.39 1.33 -2.74
C PHE A 17 -14.72 0.72 -3.21
N LYS A 18 -15.34 1.28 -4.26
CA LYS A 18 -16.58 0.75 -4.85
C LYS A 18 -16.40 -0.62 -5.51
N LEU A 19 -15.28 -0.85 -6.19
CA LEU A 19 -15.00 -2.11 -6.91
C LEU A 19 -14.75 -3.31 -6.00
N LYS A 20 -14.49 -3.09 -4.70
CA LYS A 20 -14.34 -4.11 -3.63
C LYS A 20 -13.27 -5.20 -3.85
N GLN A 21 -12.48 -5.15 -4.93
CA GLN A 21 -11.34 -6.05 -5.15
C GLN A 21 -10.26 -5.79 -4.09
N LYS A 22 -10.04 -6.77 -3.22
CA LYS A 22 -9.11 -6.64 -2.11
C LYS A 22 -8.46 -7.96 -1.71
N VAL A 23 -7.21 -7.88 -1.28
CA VAL A 23 -6.51 -8.93 -0.56
C VAL A 23 -6.23 -8.42 0.85
N LYS A 24 -6.38 -9.27 1.86
CA LYS A 24 -6.12 -8.90 3.26
C LYS A 24 -5.19 -9.89 3.93
N ASN A 25 -4.39 -9.40 4.87
CA ASN A 25 -3.75 -10.21 5.89
C ASN A 25 -4.04 -9.61 7.27
N TYR A 26 -3.39 -10.15 8.31
CA TYR A 26 -3.57 -9.70 9.68
C TYR A 26 -3.12 -8.23 9.89
N PHE A 27 -2.16 -7.74 9.10
CA PHE A 27 -1.49 -6.44 9.26
C PHE A 27 -1.92 -5.37 8.25
N PHE A 28 -2.36 -5.76 7.07
CA PHE A 28 -2.63 -4.90 5.93
C PHE A 28 -3.89 -5.36 5.18
N ILE A 29 -4.55 -4.40 4.56
CA ILE A 29 -5.60 -4.63 3.56
C ILE A 29 -5.17 -3.89 2.31
N LEU A 30 -5.23 -4.57 1.17
CA LEU A 30 -4.78 -4.06 -0.10
C LEU A 30 -5.96 -4.05 -1.05
N TYR A 31 -6.43 -2.86 -1.42
CA TYR A 31 -7.40 -2.69 -2.49
C TYR A 31 -6.67 -2.41 -3.78
N PHE A 32 -7.14 -2.95 -4.91
CA PHE A 32 -6.49 -2.74 -6.19
C PHE A 32 -7.49 -2.66 -7.33
N ILE A 33 -7.08 -2.01 -8.42
CA ILE A 33 -7.76 -1.99 -9.70
C ILE A 33 -6.71 -2.06 -10.82
N LYS A 34 -6.99 -2.86 -11.85
CA LYS A 34 -6.20 -2.88 -13.09
C LYS A 34 -6.69 -1.76 -14.00
N LYS A 35 -5.79 -0.86 -14.41
CA LYS A 35 -6.05 0.26 -15.32
C LYS A 35 -4.80 0.50 -16.16
N LYS A 36 -4.97 0.70 -17.47
CA LYS A 36 -3.86 0.98 -18.39
C LYS A 36 -3.19 2.30 -17.97
N LEU A 37 -1.93 2.23 -17.52
CA LEU A 37 -1.18 3.33 -16.93
C LEU A 37 0.30 3.20 -17.29
N ASP A 38 0.99 4.32 -17.45
CA ASP A 38 2.44 4.31 -17.71
C ASP A 38 3.24 3.82 -16.50
N HIS A 39 2.72 4.07 -15.30
CA HIS A 39 3.30 3.69 -14.02
C HIS A 39 2.21 3.31 -13.01
N PHE A 40 2.51 2.36 -12.13
CA PHE A 40 1.60 2.04 -11.05
C PHE A 40 1.43 3.24 -10.14
N LYS A 41 0.24 3.35 -9.55
CA LYS A 41 -0.05 4.36 -8.55
C LYS A 41 -0.43 3.71 -7.24
N PHE A 42 0.04 4.26 -6.13
CA PHE A 42 -0.31 3.76 -4.82
C PHE A 42 -0.73 4.85 -3.85
N VAL A 43 -1.52 4.45 -2.85
CA VAL A 43 -1.85 5.27 -1.68
C VAL A 43 -1.65 4.47 -0.41
N LEU A 44 -1.07 5.12 0.61
CA LEU A 44 -0.94 4.56 1.95
C LEU A 44 -1.97 5.21 2.88
N SER A 45 -2.91 4.40 3.35
CA SER A 45 -3.93 4.78 4.33
C SER A 45 -3.60 4.16 5.69
N ILE A 46 -3.67 4.96 6.75
CA ILE A 46 -3.45 4.52 8.13
C ILE A 46 -4.57 5.08 8.99
N SER A 47 -5.15 4.23 9.82
CA SER A 47 -6.16 4.63 10.79
C SER A 47 -5.56 5.50 11.90
N LYS A 48 -6.35 6.41 12.47
CA LYS A 48 -5.95 7.18 13.66
C LYS A 48 -5.63 6.25 14.85
N LYS A 49 -6.25 5.07 14.89
CA LYS A 49 -6.05 4.03 15.91
C LYS A 49 -4.64 3.39 15.89
N TYR A 50 -3.82 3.64 14.86
CA TYR A 50 -2.46 3.10 14.78
C TYR A 50 -1.53 3.64 15.88
N GLY A 51 -1.75 4.89 16.31
CA GLY A 51 -0.93 5.53 17.34
C GLY A 51 -0.57 6.98 17.02
N LYS A 52 0.51 7.47 17.63
CA LYS A 52 0.92 8.87 17.57
C LYS A 52 1.40 9.25 16.15
N ALA A 53 1.48 10.55 15.87
CA ALA A 53 1.85 11.06 14.55
C ALA A 53 3.22 10.55 14.06
N TYR A 54 4.23 10.51 14.93
CA TYR A 54 5.56 10.02 14.58
C TYR A 54 5.56 8.52 14.23
N GLU A 55 4.77 7.70 14.94
CA GLU A 55 4.64 6.25 14.67
C GLU A 55 3.99 6.01 13.30
N ARG A 56 2.90 6.75 13.01
CA ARG A 56 2.24 6.72 11.69
C ARG A 56 3.19 7.16 10.58
N ASN A 57 4.04 8.17 10.83
CA ASN A 57 4.99 8.64 9.83
C ASN A 57 6.13 7.64 9.60
N LEU A 58 6.60 6.99 10.67
CA LEU A 58 7.61 5.93 10.59
C LEU A 58 7.14 4.76 9.72
N ILE A 59 5.93 4.25 9.96
CA ILE A 59 5.40 3.12 9.19
C ILE A 59 5.17 3.49 7.73
N LYS A 60 4.65 4.69 7.44
CA LYS A 60 4.55 5.21 6.06
C LYS A 60 5.91 5.26 5.38
N ARG A 61 6.96 5.70 6.09
CA ARG A 61 8.32 5.79 5.55
C ARG A 61 8.88 4.41 5.25
N ARG A 62 8.74 3.45 6.17
CA ARG A 62 9.16 2.05 5.98
C ARG A 62 8.49 1.41 4.77
N LEU A 63 7.16 1.54 4.66
CA LEU A 63 6.42 0.99 3.51
C LEU A 63 6.78 1.64 2.18
N ARG A 64 6.99 2.96 2.15
CA ARG A 64 7.46 3.63 0.93
C ARG A 64 8.82 3.10 0.47
N MET A 65 9.73 2.84 1.40
CA MET A 65 11.03 2.25 1.08
C MET A 65 10.86 0.84 0.51
N ILE A 66 10.02 0.00 1.12
CA ILE A 66 9.76 -1.37 0.67
C ILE A 66 9.13 -1.39 -0.72
N ILE A 67 8.14 -0.53 -0.99
CA ILE A 67 7.52 -0.40 -2.31
C ILE A 67 8.54 0.06 -3.34
N HIS A 68 9.42 1.00 -2.96
CA HIS A 68 10.44 1.51 -3.87
C HIS A 68 11.50 0.45 -4.21
N LYS A 69 11.98 -0.30 -3.22
CA LYS A 69 12.93 -1.40 -3.40
C LYS A 69 12.37 -2.50 -4.30
N ASN A 70 11.06 -2.78 -4.17
CA ASN A 70 10.38 -3.84 -4.90
C ASN A 70 9.58 -3.33 -6.12
N MET A 71 9.95 -2.16 -6.64
CA MET A 71 9.21 -1.48 -7.71
C MET A 71 9.11 -2.33 -8.99
N SER A 72 10.15 -3.10 -9.30
CA SER A 72 10.23 -3.96 -10.49
C SER A 72 9.29 -5.18 -10.43
N LEU A 73 8.83 -5.56 -9.24
CA LEU A 73 7.92 -6.70 -9.03
C LEU A 73 6.44 -6.32 -9.17
N ILE A 74 6.14 -5.02 -9.34
CA ILE A 74 4.78 -4.50 -9.35
C ILE A 74 4.38 -4.17 -10.79
N ASP A 75 3.26 -4.71 -11.27
CA ASP A 75 2.73 -4.34 -12.59
C ASP A 75 2.48 -2.84 -12.69
N LYS A 76 2.91 -2.26 -13.81
CA LYS A 76 2.74 -0.83 -14.10
C LYS A 76 1.27 -0.43 -14.29
N ASN A 77 0.41 -1.38 -14.65
CA ASN A 77 -1.01 -1.15 -14.97
C ASN A 77 -1.95 -1.29 -13.76
N ILE A 78 -1.49 -0.97 -12.55
CA ILE A 78 -2.28 -1.12 -11.33
C ILE A 78 -2.31 0.17 -10.51
N ILE A 79 -3.49 0.47 -9.97
CA ILE A 79 -3.64 1.40 -8.85
C ILE A 79 -4.01 0.59 -7.62
N PHE A 80 -3.30 0.79 -6.51
CA PHE A 80 -3.60 0.09 -5.26
C PHE A 80 -3.57 1.00 -4.03
N ILE A 81 -4.39 0.66 -3.03
CA ILE A 81 -4.47 1.35 -1.74
C ILE A 81 -4.07 0.35 -0.67
N VAL A 82 -3.00 0.66 0.07
CA VAL A 82 -2.56 -0.11 1.23
C VAL A 82 -3.17 0.53 2.48
N ILE A 83 -4.08 -0.17 3.13
CA ILE A 83 -4.58 0.17 4.47
C ILE A 83 -3.76 -0.59 5.50
N ILE A 84 -3.12 0.14 6.40
CA ILE A 84 -2.27 -0.41 7.45
C ILE A 84 -3.09 -0.50 8.74
N LYS A 85 -3.14 -1.70 9.32
CA LYS A 85 -3.83 -1.95 10.59
C LYS A 85 -2.92 -1.61 11.78
N PRO A 86 -3.48 -1.27 12.96
CA PRO A 86 -2.72 -1.03 14.19
C PRO A 86 -1.79 -2.20 14.58
N THR A 87 -2.20 -3.44 14.29
CA THR A 87 -1.41 -4.66 14.54
C THR A 87 -0.06 -4.67 13.84
N ALA A 88 0.12 -3.90 12.75
CA ALA A 88 1.41 -3.78 12.07
C ALA A 88 2.48 -3.02 12.88
N LYS A 89 2.13 -2.48 14.06
CA LYS A 89 3.06 -1.82 14.97
C LYS A 89 4.06 -2.79 15.60
N GLU A 90 3.67 -4.06 15.79
CA GLU A 90 4.50 -5.12 16.37
C GLU A 90 5.58 -5.65 15.41
N LEU A 91 5.54 -5.23 14.15
CA LEU A 91 6.44 -5.75 13.12
C LEU A 91 7.71 -4.90 12.97
N ASP A 92 8.84 -5.60 13.00
CA ASP A 92 10.11 -5.07 12.54
C ASP A 92 10.15 -4.88 11.02
N PHE A 93 11.10 -4.07 10.55
CA PHE A 93 11.23 -3.72 9.13
C PHE A 93 11.32 -4.95 8.21
N ALA A 94 12.12 -5.95 8.57
CA ALA A 94 12.29 -7.17 7.79
C ALA A 94 10.99 -7.99 7.71
N ASN A 95 10.29 -8.13 8.83
CA ASN A 95 9.00 -8.83 8.88
C ASN A 95 7.92 -8.06 8.12
N LEU A 96 7.96 -6.73 8.18
CA LEU A 96 7.07 -5.87 7.44
C LEU A 96 7.24 -6.05 5.92
N GLU A 97 8.48 -6.07 5.44
CA GLU A 97 8.80 -6.34 4.03
C GLU A 97 8.28 -7.72 3.61
N LYS A 98 8.59 -8.78 4.38
CA LYS A 98 8.13 -10.15 4.09
C LYS A 98 6.60 -10.23 4.01
N LYS A 99 5.88 -9.71 5.01
CA LYS A 99 4.41 -9.76 5.06
C LYS A 99 3.75 -8.92 3.96
N PHE A 100 4.36 -7.80 3.57
CA PHE A 100 3.89 -6.99 2.46
C PHE A 100 4.09 -7.69 1.11
N LEU A 101 5.26 -8.29 0.87
CA LEU A 101 5.55 -9.00 -0.37
C LEU A 101 4.62 -10.20 -0.59
N VAL A 102 4.30 -10.95 0.48
CA VAL A 102 3.32 -12.04 0.41
C VAL A 102 1.94 -11.55 -0.06
N LEU A 103 1.54 -10.32 0.30
CA LEU A 103 0.29 -9.75 -0.20
C LEU A 103 0.36 -9.33 -1.66
N ILE A 104 1.48 -8.72 -2.05
CA ILE A 104 1.68 -8.27 -3.43
C ILE A 104 1.68 -9.45 -4.40
N LYS A 105 2.33 -10.57 -4.03
CA LYS A 105 2.32 -11.82 -4.80
C LYS A 105 0.94 -12.50 -4.93
N LYS A 106 -0.11 -11.99 -4.27
CA LYS A 106 -1.48 -12.49 -4.44
C LYS A 106 -2.29 -11.71 -5.47
N ILE A 107 -1.75 -10.59 -5.95
CA ILE A 107 -2.39 -9.72 -6.96
C ILE A 107 -1.85 -10.03 -8.35
N PHE A 108 -0.57 -10.43 -8.41
CA PHE A 108 0.16 -10.90 -9.58
C PHE A 108 0.18 -12.43 -9.57
#